data_AF-A0AAW1WWT1-F1
#
_entry.id   AF-A0AAW1WWT1-F1
#
_cell.length_a   1.000
_cell.length_b   1.000
_cell.length_c   1.000
_cell.angle_alpha   90.00
_cell.angle_beta   90.00
_cell.angle_gamma   90.00
#
_symmetry.space_group_name_H-M   'P 1'
#
loop_
_entity.id
_entity.type
_entity.pdbx_description
1 polymer ?
#
loop_
_entity_poly.entity_id
_entity_poly.type
_entity_poly.pdbx_seq_one_letter_code
_entity_poly.pdbx_strand_id
1 'polypeptide(L)' 'MRSLRLKEDTYVSHNFKTGDLAEKLRTLNPNYNYPKNFVEVDEDRKMSSAKLRRIGWSYRALDETLINSAESSREAGLLD' A
#
# COMPACT_ATOMS: atom_id res chain seq x y z
N MET A 1 -10.59 -22.08 28.47
CA MET A 1 -9.75 -22.67 27.41
C MET A 1 -9.72 -21.72 26.22
N ARG A 2 -8.52 -21.53 25.63
CA ARG A 2 -8.16 -21.08 24.27
C ARG A 2 -9.35 -20.75 23.34
N SER A 3 -9.39 -19.67 22.57
CA SER A 3 -8.31 -18.90 21.97
C SER A 3 -8.89 -17.59 21.42
N LEU A 4 -8.06 -16.56 21.47
CA LEU A 4 -8.11 -15.35 20.65
C LEU A 4 -8.55 -15.69 19.22
N ARG A 5 -9.71 -15.20 18.79
CA ARG A 5 -10.10 -15.12 17.38
C ARG A 5 -10.41 -13.66 17.04
N LEU A 6 -9.42 -12.82 17.27
CA LEU A 6 -9.37 -11.44 16.78
C LEU A 6 -8.22 -11.44 15.77
N LYS A 7 -8.49 -11.03 14.52
CA LYS A 7 -7.54 -10.80 13.40
C LYS A 7 -7.33 -11.93 12.38
N GLU A 8 -8.35 -12.61 11.86
CA GLU A 8 -8.15 -13.58 10.76
C GLU A 8 -8.53 -13.12 9.34
N ASP A 9 -9.27 -12.03 9.08
CA ASP A 9 -9.80 -11.82 7.71
C ASP A 9 -9.37 -10.55 6.95
N THR A 10 -8.32 -9.84 7.37
CA THR A 10 -7.78 -8.72 6.58
C THR A 10 -6.69 -9.23 5.64
N TYR A 11 -7.07 -9.94 4.58
CA TYR A 11 -6.15 -10.43 3.54
C TYR A 11 -5.97 -9.43 2.40
N VAL A 12 -5.84 -8.14 2.66
CA VAL A 12 -5.46 -7.18 1.61
C VAL A 12 -3.95 -7.25 1.37
N SER A 13 -3.49 -6.85 0.17
CA SER A 13 -2.06 -6.81 -0.17
C SER A 13 -1.33 -5.91 0.81
N HIS A 14 -1.87 -4.70 0.92
CA HIS A 14 -1.24 -3.52 1.48
C HIS A 14 -2.39 -2.59 1.94
N ASN A 15 -2.44 -2.26 3.23
CA ASN A 15 -3.38 -1.28 3.76
C ASN A 15 -2.59 -0.15 4.41
N PHE A 16 -2.78 1.06 3.89
CA PHE A 16 -2.08 2.25 4.36
C PHE A 16 -3.07 3.38 4.51
N LYS A 17 -2.86 4.15 5.57
CA LYS A 17 -3.32 5.52 5.64
C LYS A 17 -2.56 6.35 4.61
N THR A 18 -3.19 7.42 4.10
CA THR A 18 -2.58 8.26 3.06
C THR A 18 -1.28 8.91 3.55
N GLY A 19 -1.21 9.30 4.83
CA GLY A 19 0.02 9.82 5.43
C GLY A 19 1.16 8.81 5.44
N ASP A 20 0.88 7.57 5.87
CA ASP A 20 1.88 6.49 5.90
C ASP A 20 2.42 6.17 4.50
N LEU A 21 1.56 6.19 3.49
CA LEU A 21 1.97 5.99 2.09
C LEU A 21 2.87 7.14 1.61
N ALA A 22 2.56 8.39 1.97
CA ALA A 22 3.39 9.54 1.62
C ALA A 22 4.77 9.50 2.29
N GLU A 23 4.85 9.09 3.57
CA GLU A 23 6.13 8.85 4.27
C GLU A 23 6.97 7.78 3.55
N LYS A 24 6.33 6.68 3.16
CA LYS A 24 6.99 5.59 2.43
C LYS A 24 7.54 6.07 1.09
N LEU A 25 6.72 6.81 0.33
CA LEU A 25 7.12 7.39 -0.94
C LEU A 25 8.28 8.37 -0.79
N ARG A 26 8.27 9.23 0.23
CA ARG A 26 9.39 10.14 0.53
C ARG A 26 10.69 9.39 0.82
N THR A 27 10.63 8.24 1.48
CA THR A 27 11.82 7.42 1.74
C THR A 27 12.38 6.80 0.46
N LEU A 28 11.51 6.33 -0.45
CA LEU A 28 11.92 5.69 -1.69
C LEU A 28 12.32 6.69 -2.79
N ASN A 29 11.66 7.85 -2.85
CA ASN A 29 11.80 8.86 -3.89
C ASN A 29 11.87 10.27 -3.27
N PRO A 30 12.96 10.64 -2.59
CA PRO A 30 13.03 11.85 -1.77
C PRO A 30 12.99 13.17 -2.55
N ASN A 31 13.15 13.14 -3.87
CA ASN A 31 13.32 14.34 -4.71
C ASN A 31 12.01 15.05 -5.07
N TYR A 32 10.87 14.60 -4.53
CA TYR A 32 9.57 15.19 -4.77
C TYR A 32 9.04 15.94 -3.54
N ASN A 33 8.17 16.91 -3.79
CA ASN A 33 7.48 17.62 -2.72
C ASN A 33 6.24 16.84 -2.27
N TYR A 34 6.28 16.30 -1.05
CA TYR A 34 5.18 15.55 -0.47
C TYR A 34 4.35 16.43 0.49
N PRO A 35 3.00 16.35 0.46
CA PRO A 35 2.17 16.99 1.47
C PRO A 35 2.54 16.51 2.89
N LYS A 36 2.40 17.40 3.87
CA LYS A 36 2.71 17.11 5.29
C LYS A 36 1.47 16.92 6.15
N ASN A 37 0.33 17.43 5.69
CA ASN A 37 -0.92 17.42 6.43
C ASN A 37 -1.92 16.54 5.67
N PHE A 38 -2.43 15.53 6.36
CA PHE A 38 -3.43 14.61 5.83
C PHE A 38 -4.62 14.61 6.80
N VAL A 39 -5.84 14.69 6.25
CA VAL A 39 -7.06 14.46 7.01
C VAL A 39 -7.54 13.07 6.63
N GLU A 40 -7.41 12.13 7.56
CA GLU A 40 -7.80 10.74 7.35
C GLU A 40 -9.23 10.53 7.79
N VAL A 41 -10.03 9.94 6.91
CA VAL A 41 -11.34 9.40 7.26
C VAL A 41 -11.14 7.90 7.43
N ASP A 42 -11.35 7.40 8.64
CA ASP A 42 -11.36 5.96 8.89
C ASP A 42 -12.63 5.37 8.24
N GLU A 43 -12.52 5.04 6.95
CA GLU A 43 -13.49 4.19 6.28
C GLU A 43 -13.10 2.73 6.53
N ASP A 44 -14.00 1.99 7.18
CA ASP A 44 -13.89 0.53 7.39
C ASP A 44 -14.02 -0.23 6.06
N ARG A 45 -13.04 -0.08 5.16
CA ARG A 45 -12.98 -0.82 3.90
C ARG A 45 -12.39 -2.20 4.13
N LYS A 46 -13.26 -3.16 4.48
CA LYS A 46 -12.89 -4.57 4.59
C LYS A 46 -12.82 -5.20 3.21
N MET A 47 -11.60 -5.41 2.72
CA MET A 47 -11.32 -6.18 1.49
C MET A 47 -10.50 -7.44 1.85
N SER A 48 -10.57 -8.46 1.00
CA SER A 48 -9.85 -9.72 1.21
C SER A 48 -9.43 -10.34 -0.13
N SER A 49 -8.19 -10.81 -0.19
CA SER A 49 -7.63 -11.57 -1.30
C SER A 49 -7.60 -13.08 -1.03
N ALA A 50 -8.24 -13.56 0.05
CA ALA A 50 -8.09 -14.96 0.48
C ALA A 50 -8.38 -15.94 -0.66
N LYS A 51 -9.40 -15.65 -1.49
CA LYS A 51 -9.74 -16.46 -2.67
C LYS A 51 -8.64 -16.47 -3.73
N LEU A 52 -8.00 -15.32 -3.99
CA LEU A 52 -6.88 -15.21 -4.94
C LEU A 52 -5.65 -15.99 -4.41
N ARG A 53 -5.35 -15.86 -3.12
CA ARG A 53 -4.22 -16.59 -2.50
C ARG A 53 -4.42 -18.11 -2.54
N ARG A 54 -5.66 -18.58 -2.39
CA ARG A 54 -5.98 -20.02 -2.48
C ARG A 54 -5.75 -20.62 -3.87
N ILE A 55 -5.78 -19.82 -4.93
CA ILE A 55 -5.49 -20.28 -6.31
C ILE A 55 -4.03 -20.04 -6.72
N GLY A 56 -3.14 -19.77 -5.76
CA GLY A 56 -1.71 -19.59 -6.00
C GLY A 56 -1.29 -18.17 -6.33
N TRP A 57 -2.19 -17.18 -6.28
CA TRP A 57 -1.82 -15.79 -6.52
C TRP A 57 -1.09 -15.19 -5.32
N SER A 58 0.03 -14.51 -5.58
CA SER A 58 0.87 -13.86 -4.58
C SER A 58 1.02 -12.36 -4.86
N TYR A 59 1.44 -11.63 -3.84
CA TYR A 59 1.66 -10.19 -3.92
C TYR A 59 3.11 -9.89 -4.26
N ARG A 60 3.31 -8.87 -5.10
CA ARG A 60 4.59 -8.17 -5.21
C ARG A 60 4.85 -7.36 -3.93
N ALA A 61 6.11 -7.19 -3.57
CA ALA A 61 6.51 -6.30 -2.49
C ALA A 61 6.03 -4.86 -2.77
N LEU A 62 5.63 -4.15 -1.73
CA LEU A 62 5.15 -2.77 -1.88
C LEU A 62 6.22 -1.88 -2.50
N ASP A 63 7.44 -1.93 -1.96
CA ASP A 63 8.55 -1.07 -2.36
C ASP A 63 8.87 -1.24 -3.85
N GLU A 64 8.96 -2.49 -4.32
CA GLU A 64 9.13 -2.80 -5.75
C GLU A 64 7.98 -2.24 -6.60
N THR A 65 6.74 -2.36 -6.10
CA THR A 65 5.57 -1.83 -6.81
C THR A 65 5.60 -0.30 -6.92
N LEU A 66 5.97 0.39 -5.84
CA LEU A 66 6.04 1.86 -5.79
C LEU A 66 7.21 2.39 -6.64
N ILE A 67 8.38 1.73 -6.60
CA ILE A 67 9.54 2.09 -7.42
C ILE A 67 9.19 1.95 -8.91
N ASN A 68 8.68 0.79 -9.33
CA ASN A 68 8.32 0.56 -10.72
C ASN A 68 7.27 1.57 -11.23
N SER A 69 6.32 1.95 -10.35
CA SER A 69 5.31 2.96 -10.70
C SER A 69 5.91 4.35 -10.88
N ALA A 70 6.88 4.74 -10.03
CA ALA A 70 7.55 6.04 -10.13
C ALA A 70 8.41 6.12 -11.39
N GLU A 71 9.18 5.05 -11.70
CA GLU A 71 9.99 4.94 -12.91
C GLU A 71 9.14 5.04 -14.17
N SER A 72 8.07 4.24 -14.27
CA SER A 72 7.15 4.27 -15.41
C SER A 72 6.51 5.65 -15.61
N SER A 73 6.22 6.36 -14.53
CA SER A 73 5.67 7.72 -14.60
C SER A 73 6.72 8.74 -15.10
N ARG A 74 7.99 8.56 -14.74
CA ARG A 74 9.11 9.37 -15.25
C ARG A 74 9.35 9.14 -16.73
N GLU A 75 9.34 7.88 -17.16
CA GLU A 75 9.47 7.50 -18.58
C GLU A 75 8.32 8.06 -19.43
N ALA A 76 7.12 8.14 -18.87
CA ALA A 76 5.96 8.77 -19.50
C ALA A 76 5.99 10.32 -19.49
N GLY A 77 6.99 10.95 -18.86
CA GLY A 77 7.08 12.40 -18.72
C GLY A 77 6.04 13.03 -17.79
N LEU A 78 5.44 12.23 -16.89
CA LEU A 78 4.48 12.71 -15.89
C LEU A 78 5.15 13.19 -14.60
N LEU A 79 6.40 12.78 -14.39
CA LEU A 79 7.24 13.17 -13.27
C LEU A 79 8.60 13.64 -13.78
N ASP A 80 9.09 14.73 -13.20
CA ASP A 80 10.41 15.30 -13.51
C ASP A 80 11.58 14.50 -12.94
#